data_AF-A0A0N0U7E6-F1
#
_entry.id   AF-A0A0N0U7E6-F1
#
_cell.length_a   1.000
_cell.length_b   1.000
_cell.length_c   1.000
_cell.angle_alpha   90.00
_cell.angle_beta   90.00
_cell.angle_gamma   90.00
#
_symmetry.space_group_name_H-M   'P 1'
#
loop_
_entity.id
_entity.type
_entity.pdbx_description
1 polymer ?
#
loop_
_entity_poly.entity_id
_entity_poly.type
_entity_poly.pdbx_seq_one_letter_code
_entity_poly.pdbx_strand_id
1 'polypeptide(L)'
;MAANKLLIMNGFKEDCEQLIARFERADNIRFDTFCEIWKTMKFSLVFAGRPNLLELLEFCEEALHICKQFVLLPPRFKERIGGLYLLYGIYFKMPVDQFKIRLKLDDWKNILELHTEIKEGEHLDANYILCKLIASNAFHFCIFDSEYGMEKPYTVKNTQYFNSYSILPTLRNLSEKNQLLSKIDELSKAYEQKKEESKLINPLDTSLKLFNSNIAQEIINDIQEFEEQRRNKQKSITDFEKPCCSTSKEQSLKEHKKFHLKETLKRKIRALVDDIEDQNESKEKDEILESD
;
A
#
# COMPACT_ATOMS: atom_id res chain seq x y z
N MET A 1 -16.52 -3.43 6.36
CA MET A 1 -15.21 -3.62 7.03
C MET A 1 -14.27 -2.44 6.80
N ALA A 2 -14.11 -1.93 5.57
CA ALA A 2 -13.22 -0.79 5.29
C ALA A 2 -13.55 0.50 6.08
N ALA A 3 -14.84 0.87 6.21
CA ALA A 3 -15.25 2.04 6.99
C ALA A 3 -14.91 1.94 8.49
N ASN A 4 -15.15 0.78 9.11
CA ASN A 4 -14.76 0.54 10.51
C ASN A 4 -13.24 0.52 10.69
N LYS A 5 -12.49 0.01 9.70
CA LYS A 5 -11.02 0.03 9.70
C LYS A 5 -10.48 1.46 9.71
N LEU A 6 -11.01 2.33 8.84
CA LEU A 6 -10.60 3.75 8.80
C LEU A 6 -10.89 4.44 10.13
N LEU A 7 -12.05 4.16 10.74
CA LEU A 7 -12.42 4.72 12.05
C LEU A 7 -11.46 4.31 13.17
N ILE A 8 -11.10 3.02 13.23
CA ILE A 8 -10.17 2.49 14.23
C ILE A 8 -8.77 3.12 14.07
N MET A 9 -8.33 3.32 12.84
CA MET A 9 -7.02 3.90 12.57
C MET A 9 -6.96 5.39 12.86
N ASN A 10 -8.04 6.10 12.55
CA ASN A 10 -8.17 7.51 12.93
C ASN A 10 -8.18 7.66 14.46
N GLY A 11 -8.92 6.79 15.18
CA GLY A 11 -8.92 6.80 16.64
C GLY A 11 -7.54 6.54 17.26
N PHE A 12 -6.80 5.55 16.75
CA PHE A 12 -5.43 5.30 17.23
C PHE A 12 -4.50 6.48 16.94
N LYS A 13 -4.62 7.10 15.77
CA LYS A 13 -3.84 8.29 15.43
C LYS A 13 -4.16 9.45 16.36
N GLU A 14 -5.44 9.72 16.64
CA GLU A 14 -5.88 10.75 17.59
C GLU A 14 -5.34 10.48 19.00
N ASP A 15 -5.33 9.22 19.45
CA ASP A 15 -4.75 8.85 20.74
C ASP A 15 -3.23 9.10 20.78
N CYS A 16 -2.52 8.82 19.68
CA CYS A 16 -1.10 9.16 19.54
C CYS A 16 -0.88 10.68 19.60
N GLU A 17 -1.67 11.46 18.86
CA GLU A 17 -1.59 12.94 18.87
C GLU A 17 -1.82 13.49 20.27
N GLN A 18 -2.82 12.97 21.00
CA GLN A 18 -3.08 13.36 22.38
C GLN A 18 -1.93 13.00 23.32
N LEU A 19 -1.32 11.83 23.15
CA LEU A 19 -0.18 11.40 23.96
C LEU A 19 1.01 12.34 23.75
N ILE A 20 1.34 12.63 22.49
CA ILE A 20 2.44 13.54 22.14
C ILE A 20 2.15 14.96 22.63
N ALA A 21 0.92 15.46 22.48
CA ALA A 21 0.55 16.79 22.97
C ALA A 21 0.64 16.91 24.50
N ARG A 22 0.32 15.84 25.25
CA ARG A 22 0.54 15.81 26.71
C ARG A 22 2.02 15.78 27.07
N PHE A 23 2.83 15.03 26.32
CA PHE A 23 4.27 14.98 26.52
C PHE A 23 4.94 16.32 26.20
N GLU A 24 4.48 17.01 25.16
CA GLU A 24 4.95 18.34 24.81
C GLU A 24 4.70 19.36 25.93
N ARG A 25 3.53 19.29 26.58
CA ARG A 25 3.16 20.16 27.71
C ARG A 25 3.84 19.81 29.03
N ALA A 26 4.45 18.63 29.14
CA ALA A 26 5.14 18.23 30.35
C ALA A 26 6.44 19.03 30.52
N ASP A 27 6.94 19.20 31.74
CA ASP A 27 8.13 20.05 31.96
C ASP A 27 9.43 19.39 31.46
N ASN A 28 9.47 18.06 31.38
CA ASN A 28 10.68 17.28 31.13
C ASN A 28 10.60 16.43 29.85
N ILE A 29 11.75 16.18 29.23
CA ILE A 29 11.90 15.37 27.99
C ILE A 29 12.36 13.92 28.31
N ARG A 30 12.33 13.53 29.59
CA ARG A 30 12.77 12.21 30.06
C ARG A 30 11.78 11.12 29.69
N PHE A 31 12.30 9.90 29.53
CA PHE A 31 11.46 8.74 29.25
C PHE A 31 10.52 8.37 30.40
N ASP A 32 10.88 8.68 31.64
CA ASP A 32 10.00 8.44 32.80
C ASP A 32 8.69 9.24 32.72
N THR A 33 8.77 10.52 32.37
CA THR A 33 7.60 11.39 32.16
C THR A 33 6.72 10.85 31.04
N PHE A 34 7.33 10.35 29.97
CA PHE A 34 6.60 9.67 28.91
C PHE A 34 5.88 8.42 29.42
N CYS A 35 6.53 7.60 30.26
CA CYS A 35 5.94 6.40 30.86
C CYS A 35 4.74 6.70 31.77
N GLU A 36 4.77 7.82 32.51
CA GLU A 36 3.65 8.26 33.34
C GLU A 36 2.43 8.63 32.49
N ILE A 37 2.64 9.35 31.40
CA ILE A 37 1.58 9.72 30.45
C ILE A 37 1.03 8.45 29.77
N TRP A 38 1.92 7.56 29.32
CA TRP A 38 1.56 6.27 28.72
C TRP A 38 0.66 5.44 29.64
N LYS A 39 1.01 5.33 30.92
CA LYS A 39 0.23 4.60 31.93
C LYS A 39 -1.10 5.28 32.22
N THR A 40 -1.10 6.60 32.36
CA THR A 40 -2.32 7.40 32.58
C THR A 40 -3.33 7.24 31.45
N MET A 41 -2.84 7.20 30.21
CA MET A 41 -3.66 6.97 29.02
C MET A 41 -4.00 5.49 28.78
N LYS A 42 -3.49 4.57 29.62
CA LYS A 42 -3.66 3.11 29.49
C LYS A 42 -3.23 2.58 28.12
N PHE A 43 -2.21 3.19 27.53
CA PHE A 43 -1.75 2.89 26.16
C PHE A 43 -1.18 1.47 26.01
N SER A 44 -0.89 0.78 27.12
CA SER A 44 -0.57 -0.66 27.13
C SER A 44 -1.71 -1.55 26.63
N LEU A 45 -2.95 -1.06 26.61
CA LEU A 45 -4.13 -1.82 26.20
C LEU A 45 -4.50 -1.61 24.72
N VAL A 46 -3.69 -0.88 23.95
CA VAL A 46 -3.97 -0.55 22.54
C VAL A 46 -4.22 -1.79 21.66
N PHE A 47 -3.54 -2.90 21.96
CA PHE A 47 -3.69 -4.18 21.25
C PHE A 47 -4.73 -5.12 21.89
N ALA A 48 -5.29 -4.76 23.04
CA ALA A 48 -6.25 -5.61 23.75
C ALA A 48 -7.64 -5.57 23.11
N GLY A 49 -8.40 -6.66 23.24
CA GLY A 49 -9.82 -6.70 22.85
C GLY A 49 -10.08 -6.78 21.34
N ARG A 50 -9.06 -7.08 20.52
CA ARG A 50 -9.24 -7.29 19.07
C ARG A 50 -9.85 -8.67 18.81
N PRO A 51 -10.97 -8.77 18.05
CA PRO A 51 -11.72 -10.01 17.91
C PRO A 51 -11.07 -11.01 16.92
N ASN A 52 -10.20 -10.54 16.03
CA ASN A 52 -9.61 -11.35 14.96
C ASN A 52 -8.08 -11.15 14.89
N LEU A 53 -7.34 -12.25 14.74
CA LEU A 53 -5.89 -12.23 14.55
C LEU A 53 -5.49 -11.44 13.30
N LEU A 54 -6.22 -11.59 12.19
CA LEU A 54 -5.92 -10.86 10.96
C LEU A 54 -6.07 -9.34 11.15
N GLU A 55 -7.12 -8.90 11.84
CA GLU A 55 -7.32 -7.49 12.18
C GLU A 55 -6.21 -6.97 13.09
N LEU A 56 -5.77 -7.78 14.06
CA LEU A 56 -4.66 -7.44 14.94
C LEU A 56 -3.35 -7.29 14.17
N LEU A 57 -3.05 -8.21 13.25
CA LEU A 57 -1.84 -8.14 12.40
C LEU A 57 -1.85 -6.89 11.51
N GLU A 58 -2.98 -6.61 10.85
CA GLU A 58 -3.13 -5.38 10.05
C GLU A 58 -2.98 -4.13 10.93
N PHE A 59 -3.59 -4.12 12.11
CA PHE A 59 -3.48 -3.02 13.06
C PHE A 59 -2.03 -2.81 13.51
N CYS A 60 -1.26 -3.87 13.75
CA CYS A 60 0.14 -3.79 14.11
C CYS A 60 1.01 -3.15 13.01
N GLU A 61 0.81 -3.57 11.75
CA GLU A 61 1.50 -2.98 10.59
C GLU A 61 1.21 -1.47 10.49
N GLU A 62 -0.07 -1.09 10.55
CA GLU A 62 -0.50 0.31 10.41
C GLU A 62 -0.12 1.15 11.64
N ALA A 63 -0.16 0.59 12.85
CA ALA A 63 0.25 1.29 14.07
C ALA A 63 1.73 1.69 14.03
N LEU A 64 2.61 0.80 13.55
CA LEU A 64 4.02 1.14 13.32
C LEU A 64 4.17 2.22 12.26
N HIS A 65 3.39 2.15 11.18
CA HIS A 65 3.41 3.18 10.14
C HIS A 65 2.99 4.55 10.67
N ILE A 66 1.93 4.61 11.48
CA ILE A 66 1.47 5.84 12.15
C ILE A 66 2.53 6.36 13.12
N CYS A 67 3.08 5.51 13.99
CA CYS A 67 4.13 5.91 14.95
C CYS A 67 5.38 6.46 14.24
N LYS A 68 5.76 5.85 13.11
CA LYS A 68 6.87 6.34 12.28
C LYS A 68 6.64 7.78 11.81
N GLN A 69 5.42 8.15 11.42
CA GLN A 69 5.11 9.51 10.98
C GLN A 69 5.35 10.54 12.09
N PHE A 70 5.14 10.19 13.37
CA PHE A 70 5.46 11.05 14.51
C PHE A 70 6.95 11.18 14.81
N VAL A 71 7.83 10.41 14.17
CA VAL A 71 9.29 10.61 14.24
C VAL A 71 9.79 11.47 13.09
N LEU A 72 9.19 11.29 11.90
CA LEU A 72 9.68 11.88 10.66
C LEU A 72 9.08 13.26 10.35
N LEU A 73 7.82 13.49 10.71
CA LEU A 73 7.06 14.68 10.32
C LEU A 73 6.99 15.84 11.34
N PRO A 74 7.28 15.69 12.66
CA PRO A 74 7.10 16.81 13.58
C PRO A 74 8.12 17.93 13.35
N PRO A 75 7.70 19.21 13.38
CA PRO A 75 8.61 20.35 13.27
C PRO A 75 9.39 20.62 14.56
N ARG A 76 8.96 20.07 15.71
CA ARG A 76 9.56 20.35 17.03
C ARG A 76 10.36 19.16 17.55
N PHE A 77 11.58 19.44 18.01
CA PHE A 77 12.49 18.44 18.57
C PHE A 77 11.87 17.59 19.68
N LYS A 78 11.13 18.21 20.61
CA LYS A 78 10.47 17.50 21.71
C LYS A 78 9.37 16.54 21.23
N GLU A 79 8.62 16.93 20.21
CA GLU A 79 7.61 16.06 19.58
C GLU A 79 8.29 14.86 18.89
N ARG A 80 9.42 15.08 18.20
CA ARG A 80 10.22 14.00 17.58
C ARG A 80 10.71 13.00 18.62
N ILE A 81 11.20 13.45 19.78
CA ILE A 81 11.58 12.58 20.89
C ILE A 81 10.37 11.81 21.43
N GLY A 82 9.23 12.48 21.61
CA GLY A 82 7.99 11.82 22.01
C GLY A 82 7.56 10.74 21.01
N GLY A 83 7.68 11.02 19.71
CA GLY A 83 7.43 10.06 18.64
C GLY A 83 8.37 8.86 18.69
N LEU A 84 9.65 9.08 19.02
CA LEU A 84 10.63 8.00 19.19
C LEU A 84 10.27 7.10 20.37
N TYR A 85 9.87 7.69 21.50
CA TYR A 85 9.40 6.94 22.67
C TYR A 85 8.11 6.16 22.39
N LEU A 86 7.20 6.75 21.62
CA LEU A 86 5.97 6.10 21.15
C LEU A 86 6.27 4.91 20.25
N LEU A 87 7.15 5.10 19.25
CA LEU A 87 7.57 4.03 18.34
C LEU A 87 8.23 2.87 19.10
N TYR A 88 9.10 3.19 20.05
CA TYR A 88 9.70 2.21 20.95
C TYR A 88 8.65 1.47 21.79
N GLY A 89 7.76 2.20 22.45
CA GLY A 89 6.72 1.61 23.30
C GLY A 89 5.80 0.67 22.52
N ILE A 90 5.39 1.07 21.32
CA ILE A 90 4.51 0.28 20.46
C ILE A 90 5.22 -0.96 19.92
N TYR A 91 6.47 -0.83 19.48
CA TYR A 91 7.25 -1.95 18.96
C TYR A 91 7.43 -3.05 20.02
N PHE A 92 7.86 -2.71 21.23
CA PHE A 92 8.10 -3.70 22.29
C PHE A 92 6.84 -4.17 23.04
N LYS A 93 5.70 -3.49 22.87
CA LYS A 93 4.40 -3.93 23.42
C LYS A 93 3.55 -4.67 22.40
N MET A 94 4.03 -4.80 21.17
CA MET A 94 3.33 -5.54 20.13
C MET A 94 3.23 -7.02 20.53
N PRO A 95 2.06 -7.66 20.36
CA PRO A 95 1.88 -9.08 20.70
C PRO A 95 2.52 -10.04 19.69
N VAL A 96 3.16 -9.51 18.64
CA VAL A 96 3.67 -10.25 17.49
C VAL A 96 5.06 -9.73 17.09
N ASP A 97 6.02 -10.64 16.93
CA ASP A 97 7.43 -10.30 16.67
C ASP A 97 7.78 -10.21 15.17
N GLN A 98 6.81 -10.44 14.29
CA GLN A 98 7.06 -10.54 12.84
C GLN A 98 7.21 -9.19 12.15
N PHE A 99 6.69 -8.11 12.75
CA PHE A 99 6.67 -6.81 12.10
C PHE A 99 7.94 -6.01 12.35
N LYS A 100 8.49 -5.48 11.27
CA LYS A 100 9.59 -4.51 11.29
C LYS A 100 9.12 -3.17 10.76
N ILE A 101 9.75 -2.11 11.25
CA ILE A 101 9.48 -0.74 10.85
C ILE A 101 10.10 -0.50 9.48
N ARG A 102 9.28 -0.29 8.45
CA ARG A 102 9.73 0.00 7.09
C ARG A 102 10.25 1.43 6.98
N LEU A 103 11.53 1.56 6.60
CA LEU A 103 12.19 2.85 6.43
C LEU A 103 12.73 3.03 5.03
N LYS A 104 12.47 4.20 4.44
CA LYS A 104 13.14 4.66 3.23
C LYS A 104 14.52 5.21 3.53
N LEU A 105 15.34 5.33 2.49
CA LEU A 105 16.66 5.95 2.60
C LEU A 105 16.57 7.39 3.13
N ASP A 106 15.59 8.17 2.67
CA ASP A 106 15.43 9.56 3.12
C ASP A 106 14.90 9.63 4.55
N ASP A 107 13.99 8.73 4.94
CA ASP A 107 13.55 8.60 6.34
C ASP A 107 14.72 8.27 7.27
N TRP A 108 15.64 7.41 6.83
CA TRP A 108 16.81 7.05 7.61
C TRP A 108 17.78 8.22 7.80
N LYS A 109 17.98 9.06 6.78
CA LYS A 109 18.75 10.30 6.92
C LYS A 109 18.14 11.22 7.98
N ASN A 110 16.81 11.40 7.96
CA ASN A 110 16.09 12.20 8.96
C ASN A 110 16.28 11.64 10.39
N ILE A 111 16.30 10.31 10.55
CA ILE A 111 16.56 9.67 11.86
C ILE A 111 18.01 9.88 12.29
N LEU A 112 18.97 9.84 11.37
CA LEU A 112 20.38 10.12 11.68
C LEU A 112 20.60 11.59 12.08
N GLU A 113 19.92 12.52 11.43
CA GLU A 113 19.91 13.94 11.83
C GLU A 113 19.33 14.12 13.24
N LEU A 114 18.21 13.45 13.54
CA LEU A 114 17.66 13.42 14.90
C LEU A 114 18.65 12.85 15.91
N HIS A 115 19.37 11.78 15.55
CA HIS A 115 20.39 11.19 16.42
C HIS A 115 21.55 12.15 16.71
N THR A 116 21.97 12.95 15.73
CA THR A 116 22.97 14.00 15.96
C THR A 116 22.45 15.06 16.93
N GLU A 117 21.21 15.54 16.74
CA GLU A 117 20.57 16.50 17.65
C GLU A 117 20.44 15.94 19.09
N ILE A 118 20.04 14.67 19.22
CA ILE A 118 19.93 13.97 20.51
C ILE A 118 21.29 13.90 21.22
N LYS A 119 22.36 13.65 20.46
CA LYS A 119 23.72 13.54 20.99
C LYS A 119 24.25 14.90 21.43
N GLU A 120 23.98 15.95 20.66
CA GLU A 120 24.33 17.33 21.00
C GLU A 120 23.57 17.83 22.24
N GLY A 121 22.29 17.48 22.37
CA GLY A 121 21.46 17.80 23.53
C GLY A 121 21.66 16.90 24.75
N GLU A 122 22.61 15.95 24.70
CA GLU A 122 22.89 14.98 25.76
C GLU A 122 21.65 14.21 26.28
N HIS A 123 20.69 13.95 25.40
CA HIS A 123 19.46 13.23 25.74
C HIS A 123 19.70 11.71 25.79
N LEU A 124 20.31 11.24 26.88
CA LEU A 124 20.75 9.85 27.06
C LEU A 124 19.61 8.82 26.90
N ASP A 125 18.42 9.12 27.41
CA ASP A 125 17.24 8.24 27.31
C ASP A 125 16.85 8.00 25.85
N ALA A 126 16.75 9.07 25.05
CA ALA A 126 16.41 9.01 23.63
C ALA A 126 17.50 8.32 22.81
N ASN A 127 18.77 8.60 23.13
CA ASN A 127 19.90 7.92 22.50
C ASN A 127 19.88 6.41 22.75
N TYR A 128 19.68 6.00 24.01
CA TYR A 128 19.57 4.59 24.38
C TYR A 128 18.41 3.91 23.65
N ILE A 129 17.24 4.55 23.59
CA ILE A 129 16.05 3.99 22.92
C ILE A 129 16.29 3.79 21.42
N LEU A 130 16.90 4.77 20.74
CA LEU A 130 17.23 4.65 19.33
C LEU A 130 18.25 3.51 19.10
N CYS A 131 19.32 3.48 19.90
CA CYS A 131 20.31 2.41 19.85
C CYS A 131 19.69 1.04 20.11
N LYS A 132 18.73 0.96 21.04
CA LYS A 132 18.00 -0.28 21.36
C LYS A 132 17.16 -0.76 20.18
N LEU A 133 16.46 0.13 19.47
CA LEU A 133 15.70 -0.23 18.25
C LEU A 133 16.63 -0.76 17.14
N ILE A 134 17.79 -0.14 16.97
CA ILE A 134 18.80 -0.57 15.99
C ILE A 134 19.36 -1.95 16.38
N ALA A 135 19.78 -2.12 17.64
CA ALA A 135 20.35 -3.37 18.15
C ALA A 135 19.34 -4.53 18.12
N SER A 136 18.05 -4.24 18.30
CA SER A 136 16.97 -5.22 18.17
C SER A 136 16.55 -5.51 16.73
N ASN A 137 17.25 -4.97 15.72
CA ASN A 137 16.95 -5.18 14.30
C ASN A 137 15.48 -4.83 13.94
N ALA A 138 14.96 -3.76 14.56
CA ALA A 138 13.57 -3.34 14.42
C ALA A 138 13.25 -2.73 13.05
N PHE A 139 14.27 -2.31 12.29
CA PHE A 139 14.11 -1.59 11.02
C PHE A 139 14.29 -2.52 9.81
N HIS A 140 13.47 -2.30 8.78
CA HIS A 140 13.60 -2.93 7.47
C HIS A 140 13.75 -1.84 6.41
N PHE A 141 14.92 -1.79 5.78
CA PHE A 141 15.23 -0.79 4.75
C PHE A 141 14.52 -1.15 3.44
N CYS A 142 13.64 -0.25 2.99
CA CYS A 142 12.76 -0.47 1.84
C CYS A 142 12.84 0.72 0.87
N ILE A 143 12.51 0.45 -0.40
CA ILE A 143 12.32 1.52 -1.39
C ILE A 143 11.00 2.27 -1.13
N PHE A 144 9.98 1.54 -0.68
CA PHE A 144 8.64 2.08 -0.45
C PHE A 144 8.14 1.84 0.97
N ASP A 145 7.20 2.69 1.41
CA ASP A 145 6.59 2.59 2.75
C ASP A 145 5.65 1.39 2.88
N SER A 146 5.00 1.02 1.79
CA SER A 146 4.08 -0.10 1.70
C SER A 146 4.72 -1.22 0.90
N GLU A 147 4.43 -2.47 1.26
CA GLU A 147 4.79 -3.61 0.41
C GLU A 147 4.06 -3.49 -0.93
N TYR A 148 4.71 -3.87 -2.02
CA TYR A 148 4.08 -4.03 -3.33
C TYR A 148 4.22 -5.49 -3.71
N GLY A 149 3.09 -6.18 -3.86
CA GLY A 149 3.03 -7.58 -4.25
C GLY A 149 1.88 -7.80 -5.23
N MET A 150 1.98 -8.86 -6.04
CA MET A 150 0.97 -9.23 -7.04
C MET A 150 -0.41 -9.53 -6.41
N GLU A 151 -0.45 -9.81 -5.10
CA GLU A 151 -1.66 -10.12 -4.34
C GLU A 151 -2.36 -8.89 -3.70
N LYS A 152 -1.75 -7.70 -3.73
CA LYS A 152 -2.32 -6.50 -3.09
C LYS A 152 -3.57 -5.87 -3.73
N PRO A 153 -3.97 -6.09 -5.00
CA PRO A 153 -5.25 -5.56 -5.46
C PRO A 153 -6.47 -6.14 -4.72
N TYR A 154 -6.32 -7.21 -3.93
CA TYR A 154 -7.41 -7.79 -3.12
C TYR A 154 -7.57 -7.11 -1.73
N THR A 155 -6.55 -6.43 -1.23
CA THR A 155 -6.64 -5.56 -0.05
C THR A 155 -6.88 -4.14 -0.51
N VAL A 156 -8.14 -3.69 -0.50
CA VAL A 156 -8.51 -2.29 -0.79
C VAL A 156 -7.95 -1.40 0.34
N LYS A 157 -6.67 -1.05 0.29
CA LYS A 157 -6.10 0.07 1.05
C LYS A 157 -6.44 1.33 0.25
N ASN A 158 -7.44 2.07 0.74
CA ASN A 158 -7.99 3.27 0.13
C ASN A 158 -7.05 4.47 0.38
N THR A 159 -5.82 4.36 -0.11
CA THR A 159 -4.85 5.45 -0.07
C THR A 159 -4.55 5.79 -1.52
N GLN A 160 -4.84 7.03 -1.92
CA GLN A 160 -4.40 7.54 -3.21
C GLN A 160 -2.86 7.63 -3.17
N TYR A 161 -2.19 6.57 -3.57
CA TYR A 161 -0.74 6.56 -3.69
C TYR A 161 -0.37 7.30 -4.98
N PHE A 162 0.24 8.48 -4.84
CA PHE A 162 0.96 9.13 -5.92
C PHE A 162 2.24 8.33 -6.18
N ASN A 163 2.23 7.47 -7.19
CA ASN A 163 3.45 6.84 -7.67
C ASN A 163 4.18 7.85 -8.55
N SER A 164 5.25 8.44 -8.03
CA SER A 164 6.09 9.41 -8.78
C SER A 164 6.77 8.81 -10.02
N TYR A 165 6.80 7.47 -10.13
CA TYR A 165 7.29 6.72 -11.29
C TYR A 165 6.16 6.23 -12.19
N SER A 166 4.93 6.65 -11.94
CA SER A 166 3.81 6.33 -12.82
C SER A 166 4.04 6.98 -14.17
N ILE A 167 4.04 6.17 -15.23
CA ILE A 167 4.07 6.64 -16.62
C ILE A 167 2.73 7.25 -17.06
N LEU A 168 1.69 7.21 -16.22
CA LEU A 168 0.35 7.67 -16.57
C LEU A 168 0.28 9.16 -16.95
N PRO A 169 0.95 10.10 -16.23
CA PRO A 169 1.00 11.49 -16.65
C PRO A 169 1.70 11.63 -18.01
N THR A 170 2.74 10.83 -18.26
CA THR A 170 3.46 10.81 -19.53
C THR A 170 2.60 10.28 -20.68
N LEU A 171 1.82 9.22 -20.45
CA LEU A 171 0.87 8.67 -21.44
C LEU A 171 -0.26 9.66 -21.77
N ARG A 172 -0.76 10.37 -20.76
CA ARG A 172 -1.74 11.44 -20.95
C ARG A 172 -1.18 12.56 -21.82
N ASN A 173 0.04 13.01 -21.51
CA ASN A 173 0.73 14.02 -22.31
C ASN A 173 0.88 13.58 -23.77
N LEU A 174 1.18 12.30 -24.03
CA LEU A 174 1.31 11.78 -25.41
C LEU A 174 -0.01 11.79 -26.20
N SER A 175 -1.15 11.66 -25.52
CA SER A 175 -2.50 11.68 -26.11
C SER A 175 -3.09 13.10 -26.25
N GLU A 176 -2.45 14.13 -25.69
CA GLU A 176 -2.96 15.51 -25.76
C GLU A 176 -2.80 16.12 -27.16
N LYS A 177 -3.72 17.02 -27.52
CA LYS A 177 -3.70 17.72 -28.82
C LYS A 177 -2.39 18.50 -28.97
N ASN A 178 -1.73 18.37 -30.12
CA ASN A 178 -0.41 18.94 -30.50
C ASN A 178 0.83 18.15 -30.02
N GLN A 179 0.66 16.97 -29.44
CA GLN A 179 1.78 16.11 -29.02
C GLN A 179 2.17 15.08 -30.09
N LEU A 180 3.14 14.22 -29.77
CA LEU A 180 3.80 13.29 -30.70
C LEU A 180 2.80 12.47 -31.54
N LEU A 181 1.77 11.89 -30.93
CA LEU A 181 0.81 11.04 -31.64
C LEU A 181 -0.08 11.83 -32.61
N SER A 182 -0.47 13.06 -32.26
CA SER A 182 -1.20 13.97 -33.16
C SER A 182 -0.34 14.36 -34.36
N LYS A 183 0.96 14.61 -34.16
CA LYS A 183 1.89 14.91 -35.25
C LYS A 183 2.14 13.70 -36.15
N ILE A 184 2.23 12.50 -35.58
CA ILE A 184 2.34 11.25 -36.36
C ILE A 184 1.08 11.02 -37.19
N ASP A 185 -0.10 11.35 -36.67
CA ASP A 185 -1.37 11.29 -37.42
C ASP A 185 -1.46 12.31 -38.57
N GLU A 186 -0.95 13.52 -38.37
CA GLU A 186 -0.86 14.51 -39.45
C GLU A 186 0.11 14.06 -40.54
N LEU A 187 1.28 13.53 -40.13
CA LEU A 187 2.29 12.99 -41.05
C LEU A 187 1.79 11.74 -41.78
N SER A 188 1.02 10.87 -41.13
CA SER A 188 0.44 9.68 -41.76
C SER A 188 -0.53 10.07 -42.89
N LYS A 189 -1.40 11.05 -42.63
CA LYS A 189 -2.33 11.60 -43.64
C LYS A 189 -1.59 12.23 -44.82
N ALA A 190 -0.56 13.04 -44.54
CA ALA A 190 0.27 13.65 -45.58
C ALA A 190 1.02 12.60 -46.43
N TYR A 191 1.53 11.54 -45.78
CA TYR A 191 2.19 10.42 -46.46
C TYR A 191 1.22 9.66 -47.37
N GLU A 192 -0.01 9.39 -46.91
CA GLU A 192 -1.02 8.71 -47.74
C GLU A 192 -1.43 9.54 -48.96
N GLN A 193 -1.67 10.84 -48.79
CA GLN A 193 -1.97 11.74 -49.90
C GLN A 193 -0.86 11.70 -50.96
N LYS A 194 0.40 11.80 -50.54
CA LYS A 194 1.56 11.74 -51.45
C LYS A 194 1.74 10.37 -52.09
N LYS A 195 1.42 9.29 -51.36
CA LYS A 195 1.44 7.92 -51.88
C LYS A 195 0.35 7.70 -52.93
N GLU A 196 -0.83 8.29 -52.77
CA GLU A 196 -1.91 8.24 -53.77
C GLU A 196 -1.55 9.03 -55.03
N GLU A 197 -0.95 10.22 -54.88
CA GLU A 197 -0.40 11.01 -55.99
C GLU A 197 0.70 10.22 -56.75
N SER A 198 1.54 9.47 -56.04
CA SER A 198 2.61 8.66 -56.62
C SER A 198 2.12 7.44 -57.40
N LYS A 199 0.99 6.82 -57.01
CA LYS A 199 0.41 5.67 -57.74
C LYS A 199 -0.08 6.04 -59.14
N LEU A 200 -0.36 7.32 -59.40
CA LEU A 200 -0.73 7.82 -60.73
C LEU A 200 0.44 7.71 -61.74
N ILE A 201 1.68 7.54 -61.27
CA ILE A 201 2.89 7.51 -62.11
C ILE A 201 3.40 6.07 -62.35
N ASN A 202 3.20 5.13 -61.42
CA ASN A 202 3.60 3.72 -61.59
C ASN A 202 2.67 2.76 -60.82
N PRO A 203 1.86 1.92 -61.51
CA PRO A 203 0.78 1.16 -60.88
C PRO A 203 1.19 -0.17 -60.20
N LEU A 204 2.46 -0.60 -60.26
CA LEU A 204 2.87 -1.96 -59.87
C LEU A 204 3.64 -2.10 -58.53
N ASP A 205 3.92 -1.02 -57.82
CA ASP A 205 4.74 -1.10 -56.61
C ASP A 205 3.94 -1.52 -55.37
N THR A 206 3.96 -2.83 -55.11
CA THR A 206 3.37 -3.45 -53.90
C THR A 206 4.25 -3.25 -52.66
N SER A 207 5.49 -2.79 -52.85
CA SER A 207 6.52 -2.53 -51.83
C SER A 207 6.17 -1.42 -50.83
N LEU A 208 5.21 -0.55 -51.15
CA LEU A 208 4.85 0.63 -50.36
C LEU A 208 3.73 0.41 -49.31
N LYS A 209 3.30 -0.85 -49.07
CA LYS A 209 2.23 -1.20 -48.11
C LYS A 209 2.73 -1.55 -46.70
N LEU A 210 3.80 -0.92 -46.22
CA LEU A 210 4.39 -1.24 -44.90
C LEU A 210 3.80 -0.48 -43.72
N PHE A 211 2.95 0.52 -43.96
CA PHE A 211 2.46 1.45 -42.94
C PHE A 211 0.93 1.49 -42.89
N ASN A 212 0.36 1.36 -41.70
CA ASN A 212 -1.07 1.56 -41.42
C ASN A 212 -1.28 3.00 -40.95
N SER A 213 -2.05 3.78 -41.71
CA SER A 213 -2.35 5.18 -41.39
C SER A 213 -3.17 5.37 -40.13
N ASN A 214 -3.93 4.36 -39.74
CA ASN A 214 -4.81 4.42 -38.58
C ASN A 214 -4.10 4.11 -37.26
N ILE A 215 -2.82 3.72 -37.29
CA ILE A 215 -2.11 3.23 -36.10
C ILE A 215 -1.97 4.30 -35.00
N ALA A 216 -1.81 5.57 -35.39
CA ALA A 216 -1.72 6.66 -34.43
C ALA A 216 -3.07 6.92 -33.73
N GLN A 217 -4.19 6.81 -34.48
CA GLN A 217 -5.53 6.96 -33.95
C GLN A 217 -5.92 5.78 -33.06
N GLU A 218 -5.54 4.56 -33.43
CA GLU A 218 -5.75 3.37 -32.60
C GLU A 218 -5.05 3.51 -31.26
N ILE A 219 -3.76 3.92 -31.24
CA ILE A 219 -3.02 4.14 -30.00
C ILE A 219 -3.66 5.25 -29.14
N ILE A 220 -4.14 6.34 -29.75
CA ILE A 220 -4.84 7.42 -29.03
C ILE A 220 -6.14 6.89 -28.41
N ASN A 221 -6.92 6.10 -29.16
CA ASN A 221 -8.17 5.53 -28.69
C ASN A 221 -7.94 4.53 -27.55
N ASP A 222 -6.91 3.67 -27.67
CA ASP A 222 -6.54 2.69 -26.64
C ASP A 222 -6.13 3.40 -25.33
N ILE A 223 -5.37 4.50 -25.42
CA ILE A 223 -4.99 5.32 -24.25
C ILE A 223 -6.24 5.94 -23.60
N GLN A 224 -7.15 6.50 -24.41
CA GLN A 224 -8.38 7.11 -23.90
C GLN A 224 -9.33 6.09 -23.27
N GLU A 225 -9.51 4.93 -23.89
CA GLU A 225 -10.32 3.83 -23.36
C GLU A 225 -9.74 3.35 -22.03
N PHE A 226 -8.42 3.17 -21.96
CA PHE A 226 -7.74 2.79 -20.73
C PHE A 226 -7.94 3.82 -19.60
N GLU A 227 -7.87 5.13 -19.90
CA GLU A 227 -8.17 6.19 -18.94
C GLU A 227 -9.64 6.19 -18.48
N GLU A 228 -10.58 5.93 -19.39
CA GLU A 228 -12.01 5.90 -19.11
C GLU A 228 -12.40 4.67 -18.28
N GLN A 229 -11.89 3.48 -18.62
CA GLN A 229 -12.03 2.27 -17.82
C GLN A 229 -11.50 2.49 -16.39
N ARG A 230 -10.41 3.24 -16.22
CA ARG A 230 -9.86 3.58 -14.90
C ARG A 230 -10.74 4.55 -14.13
N ARG A 231 -11.25 5.60 -14.80
CA ARG A 231 -12.21 6.54 -14.20
C ARG A 231 -13.51 5.85 -13.80
N ASN A 232 -14.01 4.93 -14.60
CA ASN A 232 -15.24 4.18 -14.32
C ASN A 232 -15.05 3.17 -13.18
N LYS A 233 -13.88 2.51 -13.07
CA LYS A 233 -13.52 1.71 -11.89
C LYS A 233 -13.40 2.55 -10.61
N GLN A 234 -13.02 3.82 -10.70
CA GLN A 234 -13.01 4.75 -9.56
C GLN A 234 -14.40 5.28 -9.20
N LYS A 235 -15.27 5.54 -10.20
CA LYS A 235 -16.64 6.03 -9.99
C LYS A 235 -17.63 4.96 -9.51
N SER A 236 -17.50 3.72 -9.99
CA SER A 236 -18.33 2.61 -9.51
C SER A 236 -18.10 2.27 -8.03
N ILE A 237 -16.98 2.73 -7.46
CA ILE A 237 -16.69 2.65 -6.02
C ILE A 237 -17.39 3.79 -5.26
N THR A 238 -17.55 4.98 -5.86
CA THR A 238 -18.24 6.13 -5.23
C THR A 238 -19.77 6.07 -5.33
N ASP A 239 -20.34 5.39 -6.33
CA ASP A 239 -21.81 5.32 -6.50
C ASP A 239 -22.51 4.30 -5.57
N PHE A 240 -21.77 3.46 -4.85
CA PHE A 240 -22.31 2.70 -3.71
C PHE A 240 -22.42 3.54 -2.42
N GLU A 241 -21.97 4.79 -2.44
CA GLU A 241 -22.09 5.76 -1.34
C GLU A 241 -23.10 6.86 -1.71
N LYS A 242 -24.38 6.49 -1.87
CA LYS A 242 -25.50 7.43 -1.66
C LYS A 242 -26.41 6.91 -0.55
N PRO A 243 -26.62 7.67 0.54
CA PRO A 243 -27.41 7.22 1.68
C PRO A 243 -28.90 7.36 1.35
N CYS A 244 -29.64 6.26 1.45
CA CYS A 244 -31.10 6.34 1.56
C CYS A 244 -31.51 5.69 2.87
N CYS A 245 -31.72 6.54 3.88
CA CYS A 245 -32.36 6.17 5.13
C CYS A 245 -33.87 6.14 4.89
N SER A 246 -34.49 4.97 5.04
CA SER A 246 -35.90 4.86 5.41
C SER A 246 -36.18 3.51 6.06
N THR A 247 -36.99 3.60 7.10
CA THR A 247 -37.32 2.62 8.14
C THR A 247 -38.11 1.38 7.69
N SER A 248 -37.83 0.28 8.40
CA SER A 248 -38.76 -0.80 8.83
C SER A 248 -39.20 -1.92 7.86
N LYS A 249 -38.82 -3.15 8.27
CA LYS A 249 -39.52 -4.46 8.22
C LYS A 249 -39.96 -5.02 6.85
N GLU A 250 -39.30 -6.09 6.39
CA GLU A 250 -39.85 -7.46 6.35
C GLU A 250 -38.98 -8.48 5.57
N GLN A 251 -38.91 -9.68 6.15
CA GLN A 251 -38.85 -11.01 5.50
C GLN A 251 -37.53 -11.54 4.89
N SER A 252 -36.97 -12.45 5.69
CA SER A 252 -36.22 -13.67 5.35
C SER A 252 -36.70 -14.41 4.10
N LEU A 253 -35.80 -14.69 3.15
CA LEU A 253 -35.67 -16.00 2.44
C LEU A 253 -34.51 -16.03 1.40
N LYS A 254 -33.25 -15.69 1.72
CA LYS A 254 -32.13 -15.86 0.75
C LYS A 254 -30.79 -16.36 1.32
N GLU A 255 -30.70 -16.76 2.59
CA GLU A 255 -29.41 -17.13 3.20
C GLU A 255 -29.01 -18.61 3.04
N HIS A 256 -29.95 -19.54 2.82
CA HIS A 256 -29.61 -20.97 2.83
C HIS A 256 -28.91 -21.51 1.57
N LYS A 257 -28.97 -20.83 0.41
CA LYS A 257 -28.29 -21.29 -0.81
C LYS A 257 -26.80 -20.94 -0.88
N LYS A 258 -26.34 -19.92 -0.14
CA LYS A 258 -24.94 -19.46 -0.18
C LYS A 258 -24.00 -20.25 0.73
N PHE A 259 -24.54 -20.82 1.82
CA PHE A 259 -23.76 -21.63 2.76
C PHE A 259 -23.39 -23.00 2.19
N HIS A 260 -24.35 -23.66 1.51
CA HIS A 260 -24.12 -25.00 0.95
C HIS A 260 -23.08 -25.02 -0.17
N LEU A 261 -23.02 -23.97 -1.01
CA LEU A 261 -22.05 -23.91 -2.12
C LEU A 261 -20.61 -23.70 -1.62
N LYS A 262 -20.42 -22.93 -0.53
CA LYS A 262 -19.09 -22.67 0.07
C LYS A 262 -18.52 -23.91 0.75
N GLU A 263 -19.36 -24.75 1.33
CA GLU A 263 -18.90 -25.97 1.99
C GLU A 263 -18.48 -27.05 0.99
N THR A 264 -19.23 -27.20 -0.11
CA THR A 264 -18.86 -28.12 -1.20
C THR A 264 -17.55 -27.71 -1.89
N LEU A 265 -17.33 -26.41 -2.10
CA LEU A 265 -16.08 -25.89 -2.67
C LEU A 265 -14.88 -26.09 -1.74
N LYS A 266 -15.04 -25.88 -0.42
CA LYS A 266 -13.98 -26.13 0.56
C LYS A 266 -13.58 -27.60 0.64
N ARG A 267 -14.54 -28.53 0.56
CA ARG A 267 -14.25 -29.99 0.55
C ARG A 267 -13.53 -30.40 -0.73
N LYS A 268 -13.92 -29.84 -1.88
CA LYS A 268 -13.31 -30.16 -3.17
C LYS A 268 -11.87 -29.64 -3.30
N ILE A 269 -11.57 -28.49 -2.70
CA ILE A 269 -10.20 -27.94 -2.65
C ILE A 269 -9.32 -28.75 -1.70
N ARG A 270 -9.84 -29.19 -0.54
CA ARG A 270 -9.06 -29.99 0.42
C ARG A 270 -8.65 -31.34 -0.16
N ALA A 271 -9.57 -32.06 -0.81
CA ALA A 271 -9.25 -33.33 -1.47
C ALA A 271 -8.19 -33.18 -2.58
N LEU A 272 -8.20 -32.05 -3.30
CA LEU A 272 -7.22 -31.76 -4.36
C LEU A 272 -5.84 -31.41 -3.82
N VAL A 273 -5.73 -30.90 -2.59
CA VAL A 273 -4.45 -30.60 -1.93
C VAL A 273 -3.85 -31.87 -1.34
N ASP A 274 -4.68 -32.71 -0.72
CA ASP A 274 -4.25 -34.01 -0.16
C ASP A 274 -3.73 -34.95 -1.28
N ASP A 275 -4.40 -34.99 -2.45
CA ASP A 275 -3.94 -35.77 -3.62
C ASP A 275 -2.61 -35.26 -4.23
N ILE A 276 -2.25 -33.99 -4.00
CA ILE A 276 -1.00 -33.39 -4.51
C ILE A 276 0.16 -33.63 -3.51
N GLU A 277 -0.12 -33.64 -2.21
CA GLU A 277 0.88 -33.94 -1.17
C GLU A 277 1.29 -35.43 -1.21
N ASP A 278 0.34 -36.36 -1.41
CA ASP A 278 0.65 -37.80 -1.52
C ASP A 278 1.48 -38.16 -2.77
N GLN A 279 1.32 -37.41 -3.88
CA GLN A 279 2.14 -37.61 -5.10
C GLN A 279 3.54 -37.00 -5.02
N ASN A 280 3.77 -36.04 -4.12
CA ASN A 280 5.09 -35.46 -3.91
C ASN A 280 5.91 -36.29 -2.91
N GLU A 281 5.29 -36.82 -1.85
CA GLU A 281 5.99 -37.69 -0.89
C GLU A 281 6.40 -39.06 -1.48
N SER A 282 5.65 -39.55 -2.48
CA SER A 282 5.99 -40.80 -3.17
C SER A 282 7.15 -40.65 -4.17
N LYS A 283 7.38 -39.45 -4.71
CA LYS A 283 8.52 -39.19 -5.62
C LYS A 283 9.84 -38.92 -4.89
N GLU A 284 9.81 -38.30 -3.71
CA GLU A 284 11.04 -38.04 -2.94
C GLU A 284 11.66 -39.30 -2.30
N LYS A 285 10.90 -40.39 -2.14
CA LYS A 285 11.42 -41.65 -1.56
C LYS A 285 12.12 -42.55 -2.57
N ASP A 286 11.85 -42.40 -3.86
CA ASP A 286 12.45 -43.25 -4.91
C ASP A 286 13.79 -42.70 -5.46
N GLU A 287 14.17 -41.45 -5.17
CA GLU A 287 15.44 -40.85 -5.64
C GLU A 287 16.63 -40.99 -4.67
N ILE A 288 16.47 -41.60 -3.49
CA ILE A 288 17.53 -41.68 -2.46
C ILE A 288 18.25 -43.05 -2.40
N LEU A 289 17.89 -44.02 -3.25
CA LEU A 289 18.51 -45.36 -3.25
C LEU A 289 19.06 -45.76 -4.62
N GLU A 290 20.05 -45.03 -5.12
CA GLU A 290 21.03 -45.59 -6.08
C GLU A 290 22.33 -44.75 -6.10
N SER A 291 23.20 -44.99 -5.13
CA SER A 291 24.63 -44.73 -5.26
C SER A 291 25.41 -45.58 -4.25
N ASP A 292 25.76 -46.79 -4.67
CA ASP A 292 27.02 -47.50 -4.37
C ASP A 292 27.22 -48.64 -5.38
#